data_AF-A0A6G9YF58-F1
#
_entry.id   AF-A0A6G9YF58-F1
#
_cell.length_a   1.000
_cell.length_b   1.000
_cell.length_c   1.000
_cell.angle_alpha   90.00
_cell.angle_beta   90.00
_cell.angle_gamma   90.00
#
_symmetry.space_group_name_H-M   'P 1'
#
loop_
_entity.id
_entity.type
_entity.pdbx_description
1 polymer ?
#
loop_
_entity_poly.entity_id
_entity_poly.type
_entity_poly.pdbx_seq_one_letter_code
_entity_poly.pdbx_strand_id
1 'polypeptide(L)'
;MKPQRISPRYLLQFDEPAGYLDFARFGPPSHAVLDTTANLLHEATTAGPSTVDDLMRQEIRAKAAVARLAGSDTDHTVLLPHTSLGLFQAAFNYGGEVLVSAAEFPANTYPWARAEQAGRLVVHRLTGGYVTADRVAAALTDDVTTVSVSAVDFRTGYRADLAALREVIGDRLLVVDGIQGFGVVDEPWQVADILVVGGQKWLRAGWGTGFAVLSDRALERMDPVLSGWSGARDPGLFDDEIHPPDATAAGWSLSNLSPITSGAFAAALELVEQAGTAAIAARIAERIGEFSDVLADVGAQVVSAVERRAGILAFTVPGHSAAQVGAALTAAGIAATVRPEHVRLSPHASTPAASAELLRAALETLRRPPKTVVPVATSATREVLAALAPAVPGLAAMLGPGNEVLLHDLSRLPDSIIAIAGDLTGRSVGGPMTDLLLGLVRRGTTQDLTNYRTHGPDGRPIRSSTLFLRDDAGVAIGCLCVNSLDTAAPTDGAGAPETFPADVDSLQRYLVDRAVGKVGIPVDLMKKRHKASVVRELDEAGFFLIKDAVDHLAGRLDVTRYTIYNYLNEIRA
;
A
#
# COMPACT_ATOMS: atom_id res chain seq x y z
N MET A 1 6.17 -19.56 29.58
CA MET A 1 7.48 -19.66 28.91
C MET A 1 8.14 -18.29 28.94
N LYS A 2 9.41 -18.15 29.34
CA LYS A 2 10.10 -16.84 29.22
C LYS A 2 10.22 -16.49 27.72
N PRO A 3 9.96 -15.25 27.30
CA PRO A 3 10.12 -14.87 25.90
C PRO A 3 11.56 -15.13 25.46
N GLN A 4 11.74 -15.95 24.42
CA GLN A 4 13.06 -16.21 23.85
C GLN A 4 13.58 -14.89 23.26
N ARG A 5 14.69 -14.39 23.80
CA ARG A 5 15.35 -13.20 23.26
C ARG A 5 16.03 -13.58 21.95
N ILE A 6 15.83 -12.77 20.92
CA ILE A 6 16.52 -12.94 19.65
C ILE A 6 18.03 -12.79 19.85
N SER A 7 18.81 -13.64 19.18
CA SER A 7 20.27 -13.63 19.28
C SER A 7 20.86 -12.34 18.67
N PRO A 8 21.79 -11.64 19.34
CA PRO A 8 22.52 -10.53 18.74
C PRO A 8 23.25 -10.92 17.45
N ARG A 9 23.69 -12.19 17.34
CA ARG A 9 24.33 -12.70 16.11
C ARG A 9 23.39 -12.66 14.91
N TYR A 10 22.10 -12.91 15.10
CA TYR A 10 21.11 -12.79 14.03
C TYR A 10 20.95 -11.34 13.60
N LEU A 11 20.85 -10.42 14.55
CA LEU A 11 20.67 -8.99 14.24
C LEU A 11 21.86 -8.38 13.49
N LEU A 12 23.08 -8.83 13.79
CA LEU A 12 24.31 -8.38 13.14
C LEU A 12 24.45 -8.80 11.67
N GLN A 13 23.53 -9.63 11.15
CA GLN A 13 23.56 -10.08 9.75
C GLN A 13 22.97 -9.07 8.77
N PHE A 14 22.51 -7.92 9.25
CA PHE A 14 21.56 -7.06 8.54
C PHE A 14 21.90 -5.58 8.73
N ASP A 15 21.94 -4.84 7.62
CA ASP A 15 22.35 -3.43 7.57
C ASP A 15 21.24 -2.48 7.10
N GLU A 16 19.99 -2.95 6.97
CA GLU A 16 18.91 -2.08 6.49
C GLU A 16 18.75 -0.83 7.38
N PRO A 17 18.44 0.32 6.75
CA PRO A 17 18.22 1.54 7.50
C PRO A 17 16.97 1.42 8.39
N ALA A 18 16.94 2.18 9.49
CA ALA A 18 15.81 2.21 10.41
C ALA A 18 14.47 2.53 9.73
N GLY A 19 14.48 3.29 8.63
CA GLY A 19 13.27 3.61 7.86
C GLY A 19 12.74 2.47 6.98
N TYR A 20 13.43 1.33 6.85
CA TYR A 20 12.96 0.24 5.99
C TYR A 20 11.84 -0.57 6.64
N LEU A 21 10.59 -0.28 6.29
CA LEU A 21 9.38 -0.91 6.85
C LEU A 21 8.52 -1.59 5.76
N ASP A 22 9.14 -2.15 4.72
CA ASP A 22 8.44 -2.78 3.57
C ASP A 22 8.79 -4.26 3.38
N PHE A 23 9.07 -4.99 4.47
CA PHE A 23 9.47 -6.41 4.45
C PHE A 23 8.42 -7.37 3.85
N ALA A 24 7.13 -7.02 3.92
CA ALA A 24 6.06 -7.79 3.26
C ALA A 24 6.09 -7.69 1.72
N ARG A 25 6.91 -6.79 1.16
CA ARG A 25 7.20 -6.67 -0.27
C ARG A 25 8.51 -7.36 -0.62
N PHE A 26 9.58 -7.08 0.12
CA PHE A 26 10.92 -7.64 -0.10
C PHE A 26 11.71 -7.62 1.21
N GLY A 27 12.45 -8.69 1.50
CA GLY A 27 13.36 -8.75 2.64
C GLY A 27 14.81 -8.69 2.17
N PRO A 28 15.55 -7.60 2.45
CA PRO A 28 16.96 -7.49 2.10
C PRO A 28 17.77 -8.68 2.63
N PRO A 29 18.62 -9.34 1.83
CA PRO A 29 19.35 -10.52 2.28
C PRO A 29 20.31 -10.27 3.44
N SER A 30 20.66 -11.34 4.16
CA SER A 30 21.71 -11.30 5.19
C SER A 30 23.12 -11.24 4.61
N HIS A 31 24.10 -10.85 5.42
CA HIS A 31 25.52 -11.05 5.11
C HIS A 31 25.84 -12.52 4.84
N ALA A 32 25.30 -13.46 5.61
CA ALA A 32 25.48 -14.90 5.33
C ALA A 32 25.00 -15.31 3.93
N VAL A 33 23.89 -14.75 3.44
CA VAL A 33 23.41 -14.99 2.07
C VAL A 33 24.38 -14.39 1.04
N LEU A 34 24.83 -13.15 1.27
CA LEU A 34 25.80 -12.47 0.41
C LEU A 34 27.11 -13.26 0.31
N ASP A 35 27.69 -13.64 1.44
CA ASP A 35 28.95 -14.37 1.54
C ASP A 35 28.84 -15.74 0.87
N THR A 36 27.75 -16.48 1.14
CA THR A 36 27.51 -17.79 0.51
C THR A 36 27.40 -17.66 -1.01
N THR A 37 26.66 -16.66 -1.49
CA THR A 37 26.52 -16.38 -2.93
C THR A 37 27.88 -16.08 -3.58
N ALA A 38 28.67 -15.19 -2.96
CA ALA A 38 29.97 -14.79 -3.47
C ALA A 38 30.96 -15.97 -3.50
N ASN A 39 30.98 -16.78 -2.44
CA ASN A 39 31.87 -17.94 -2.32
C ASN A 39 31.54 -19.01 -3.36
N LEU A 40 30.25 -19.35 -3.54
CA LEU A 40 29.85 -20.35 -4.53
C LEU A 40 30.10 -19.87 -5.97
N LEU A 41 29.90 -18.58 -6.25
CA LEU A 41 30.26 -18.01 -7.55
C LEU A 41 31.76 -18.06 -7.78
N HIS A 42 32.57 -17.74 -6.76
CA HIS A 42 34.01 -17.83 -6.86
C HIS A 42 34.47 -19.28 -7.11
N GLU A 43 33.91 -20.25 -6.40
CA GLU A 43 34.18 -21.67 -6.60
C GLU A 43 33.88 -22.11 -8.03
N ALA A 44 32.74 -21.68 -8.58
CA ALA A 44 32.36 -21.94 -9.97
C ALA A 44 33.38 -21.41 -11.00
N THR A 45 34.20 -20.41 -10.67
CA THR A 45 35.24 -19.89 -11.58
C THR A 45 36.52 -20.71 -11.65
N THR A 46 36.78 -21.56 -10.64
CA THR A 46 38.03 -22.32 -10.54
C THR A 46 37.90 -23.78 -10.97
N ALA A 47 36.65 -24.25 -11.12
CA ALA A 47 36.19 -25.52 -11.71
C ALA A 47 37.20 -26.68 -11.73
N GLY A 48 37.04 -27.59 -10.77
CA GLY A 48 37.70 -28.90 -10.71
C GLY A 48 36.72 -30.06 -10.92
N PRO A 49 37.19 -31.31 -10.84
CA PRO A 49 36.38 -32.50 -11.12
C PRO A 49 35.13 -32.67 -10.25
N SER A 50 35.14 -32.18 -9.01
CA SER A 50 34.00 -32.27 -8.08
C SER A 50 33.11 -31.04 -8.06
N THR A 51 33.48 -29.95 -8.74
CA THR A 51 32.84 -28.64 -8.55
C THR A 51 31.34 -28.67 -8.84
N VAL A 52 30.89 -29.37 -9.88
CA VAL A 52 29.46 -29.46 -10.19
C VAL A 52 28.71 -30.19 -9.07
N ASP A 53 29.23 -31.32 -8.58
CA ASP A 53 28.63 -32.06 -7.47
C ASP A 53 28.61 -31.23 -6.19
N ASP A 54 29.70 -30.51 -5.90
CA ASP A 54 29.85 -29.65 -4.74
C ASP A 54 28.83 -28.50 -4.73
N LEU A 55 28.62 -27.89 -5.90
CA LEU A 55 27.60 -26.88 -6.12
C LEU A 55 26.18 -27.47 -6.02
N MET A 56 25.92 -28.63 -6.64
CA MET A 56 24.59 -29.27 -6.61
C MET A 56 24.18 -29.71 -5.19
N ARG A 57 25.13 -30.02 -4.30
CA ARG A 57 24.84 -30.33 -2.89
C ARG A 57 24.18 -29.18 -2.12
N GLN A 58 24.23 -27.95 -2.63
CA GLN A 58 23.52 -26.83 -2.01
C GLN A 58 22.00 -27.00 -2.03
N GLU A 59 21.45 -27.68 -3.04
CA GLU A 59 20.03 -28.03 -3.07
C GLU A 59 19.66 -28.96 -1.92
N ILE A 60 20.45 -30.01 -1.68
CA ILE A 60 20.26 -30.96 -0.58
C ILE A 60 20.30 -30.23 0.76
N ARG A 61 21.26 -29.32 0.94
CA ARG A 61 21.40 -28.51 2.16
C ARG A 61 20.15 -27.65 2.40
N ALA A 62 19.65 -26.96 1.37
CA ALA A 62 18.43 -26.15 1.48
C ALA A 62 17.20 -27.02 1.77
N LYS A 63 17.00 -28.15 1.07
CA LYS A 63 15.91 -29.09 1.34
C LYS A 63 15.92 -29.57 2.78
N ALA A 64 17.09 -29.93 3.32
CA ALA A 64 17.21 -30.37 4.71
C ALA A 64 16.82 -29.25 5.71
N ALA A 65 17.19 -28.00 5.45
CA ALA A 65 16.81 -26.86 6.29
C ALA A 65 15.30 -26.58 6.22
N VAL A 66 14.69 -26.67 5.03
CA VAL A 66 13.23 -26.58 4.85
C VAL A 66 12.53 -27.68 5.65
N ALA A 67 12.94 -28.93 5.50
CA ALA A 67 12.35 -30.07 6.19
C ALA A 67 12.32 -29.88 7.71
N ARG A 68 13.43 -29.43 8.32
CA ARG A 68 13.49 -29.14 9.76
C ARG A 68 12.56 -28.00 10.19
N LEU A 69 12.52 -26.90 9.43
CA LEU A 69 11.68 -25.74 9.75
C LEU A 69 10.18 -26.00 9.53
N ALA A 70 9.84 -26.79 8.52
CA ALA A 70 8.45 -27.15 8.22
C ALA A 70 7.96 -28.35 9.06
N GLY A 71 8.86 -29.05 9.74
CA GLY A 71 8.55 -30.28 10.47
C GLY A 71 8.13 -31.42 9.54
N SER A 72 8.85 -31.58 8.44
CA SER A 72 8.69 -32.59 7.39
C SER A 72 10.04 -33.29 7.12
N ASP A 73 10.16 -34.00 6.00
CA ASP A 73 11.39 -34.62 5.53
C ASP A 73 11.77 -34.16 4.10
N THR A 74 12.91 -34.64 3.60
CA THR A 74 13.46 -34.26 2.30
C THR A 74 12.76 -34.91 1.10
N ASP A 75 12.07 -36.02 1.30
CA ASP A 75 11.29 -36.69 0.26
C ASP A 75 9.97 -35.94 0.05
N HIS A 76 9.46 -35.33 1.10
CA HIS A 76 8.30 -34.44 1.04
C HIS A 76 8.62 -33.00 0.63
N THR A 77 9.89 -32.68 0.32
CA THR A 77 10.34 -31.32 0.03
C THR A 77 10.93 -31.17 -1.38
N VAL A 78 10.55 -30.11 -2.08
CA VAL A 78 11.13 -29.72 -3.39
C VAL A 78 11.44 -28.22 -3.41
N LEU A 79 12.56 -27.83 -4.01
CA LEU A 79 12.88 -26.41 -4.18
C LEU A 79 12.19 -25.85 -5.42
N LEU A 80 11.83 -24.56 -5.36
CA LEU A 80 11.16 -23.82 -6.42
C LEU A 80 11.77 -22.41 -6.51
N PRO A 81 11.73 -21.75 -7.69
CA PRO A 81 12.29 -20.41 -7.83
C PRO A 81 11.43 -19.32 -7.15
N HIS A 82 10.15 -19.58 -6.88
CA HIS A 82 9.22 -18.65 -6.22
C HIS A 82 7.85 -19.29 -5.96
N THR A 83 7.08 -18.72 -5.02
CA THR A 83 5.73 -19.17 -4.64
C THR A 83 4.79 -19.39 -5.82
N SER A 84 4.80 -18.47 -6.80
CA SER A 84 3.87 -18.57 -7.94
C SER A 84 4.02 -19.91 -8.69
N LEU A 85 5.23 -20.45 -8.82
CA LEU A 85 5.43 -21.69 -9.56
C LEU A 85 4.79 -22.86 -8.82
N GLY A 86 5.02 -22.97 -7.51
CA GLY A 86 4.45 -24.03 -6.68
C GLY A 86 2.93 -23.98 -6.65
N LEU A 87 2.32 -22.79 -6.64
CA LEU A 87 0.86 -22.65 -6.72
C LEU A 87 0.32 -22.97 -8.13
N PHE A 88 1.06 -22.67 -9.20
CA PHE A 88 0.74 -23.15 -10.55
C PHE A 88 0.81 -24.67 -10.64
N GLN A 89 1.83 -25.30 -10.05
CA GLN A 89 1.94 -26.75 -10.00
C GLN A 89 0.81 -27.36 -9.18
N ALA A 90 0.49 -26.83 -8.00
CA ALA A 90 -0.65 -27.27 -7.19
C ALA A 90 -1.98 -27.22 -7.98
N ALA A 91 -2.19 -26.15 -8.75
CA ALA A 91 -3.41 -25.98 -9.54
C ALA A 91 -3.48 -26.90 -10.77
N PHE A 92 -2.36 -27.16 -11.45
CA PHE A 92 -2.35 -27.98 -12.67
C PHE A 92 -2.11 -29.47 -12.42
N ASN A 93 -1.51 -29.83 -11.29
CA ASN A 93 -1.29 -31.20 -10.87
C ASN A 93 -2.51 -31.80 -10.16
N TYR A 94 -3.58 -31.01 -10.00
CA TYR A 94 -4.82 -31.43 -9.37
C TYR A 94 -5.99 -31.42 -10.35
N GLY A 95 -6.88 -32.41 -10.23
CA GLY A 95 -8.17 -32.46 -10.92
C GLY A 95 -9.30 -32.51 -9.88
N GLY A 96 -10.25 -31.56 -9.95
CA GLY A 96 -11.35 -31.47 -9.00
C GLY A 96 -11.89 -30.05 -8.86
N GLU A 97 -12.41 -29.71 -7.68
CA GLU A 97 -12.97 -28.38 -7.43
C GLU A 97 -12.26 -27.70 -6.25
N VAL A 98 -11.90 -26.43 -6.44
CA VAL A 98 -11.14 -25.65 -5.47
C VAL A 98 -11.95 -24.49 -4.93
N LEU A 99 -11.99 -24.34 -3.61
CA LEU A 99 -12.43 -23.11 -2.96
C LEU A 99 -11.21 -22.22 -2.68
N VAL A 100 -11.24 -20.99 -3.19
CA VAL A 100 -10.19 -19.99 -2.98
C VAL A 100 -10.78 -18.60 -2.84
N SER A 101 -10.22 -17.79 -1.94
CA SER A 101 -10.71 -16.42 -1.76
C SER A 101 -10.37 -15.55 -2.98
N ALA A 102 -11.35 -14.75 -3.42
CA ALA A 102 -11.14 -13.75 -4.46
C ALA A 102 -10.18 -12.62 -4.03
N ALA A 103 -9.94 -12.53 -2.72
CA ALA A 103 -9.12 -11.51 -2.09
C ALA A 103 -7.66 -11.96 -1.84
N GLU A 104 -7.33 -13.21 -2.21
CA GLU A 104 -5.97 -13.75 -2.21
C GLU A 104 -5.02 -12.89 -3.05
N PHE A 105 -3.71 -12.97 -2.75
CA PHE A 105 -2.71 -12.35 -3.60
C PHE A 105 -2.76 -12.97 -5.01
N PRO A 106 -2.45 -12.22 -6.10
CA PRO A 106 -2.53 -12.74 -7.47
C PRO A 106 -1.81 -14.08 -7.71
N ALA A 107 -0.70 -14.34 -7.02
CA ALA A 107 0.00 -15.62 -7.10
C ALA A 107 -0.86 -16.80 -6.65
N ASN A 108 -1.89 -16.59 -5.83
CA ASN A 108 -2.84 -17.59 -5.36
C ASN A 108 -4.27 -17.39 -5.93
N THR A 109 -4.45 -16.59 -6.99
CA THR A 109 -5.72 -16.52 -7.74
C THR A 109 -5.58 -16.89 -9.20
N TYR A 110 -4.46 -16.47 -9.83
CA TYR A 110 -4.17 -16.74 -11.22
C TYR A 110 -3.96 -18.23 -11.51
N PRO A 111 -3.21 -19.02 -10.72
CA PRO A 111 -3.06 -20.45 -10.95
C PRO A 111 -4.38 -21.18 -11.16
N TRP A 112 -5.31 -21.01 -10.21
CA TRP A 112 -6.63 -21.62 -10.24
C TRP A 112 -7.46 -21.15 -11.43
N ALA A 113 -7.44 -19.85 -11.73
CA ALA A 113 -8.15 -19.31 -12.90
C ALA A 113 -7.60 -19.87 -14.23
N ARG A 114 -6.27 -20.04 -14.35
CA ARG A 114 -5.66 -20.61 -15.55
C ARG A 114 -5.91 -22.10 -15.68
N ALA A 115 -5.90 -22.84 -14.57
CA ALA A 115 -6.24 -24.26 -14.56
C ALA A 115 -7.72 -24.49 -14.94
N GLU A 116 -8.63 -23.64 -14.46
CA GLU A 116 -10.04 -23.63 -14.87
C GLU A 116 -10.22 -23.33 -16.36
N GLN A 117 -9.55 -22.30 -16.88
CA GLN A 117 -9.56 -21.98 -18.31
C GLN A 117 -9.00 -23.11 -19.19
N ALA A 118 -8.07 -23.91 -18.64
CA ALA A 118 -7.53 -25.10 -19.28
C ALA A 118 -8.43 -26.35 -19.12
N GLY A 119 -9.59 -26.22 -18.47
CA GLY A 119 -10.54 -27.32 -18.25
C GLY A 119 -10.05 -28.39 -17.26
N ARG A 120 -9.11 -28.05 -16.38
CA ARG A 120 -8.50 -29.00 -15.41
C ARG A 120 -9.28 -29.12 -14.11
N LEU A 121 -9.91 -28.04 -13.68
CA LEU A 121 -10.61 -27.93 -12.40
C LEU A 121 -11.74 -26.91 -12.48
N VAL A 122 -12.55 -26.83 -11.43
CA VAL A 122 -13.59 -25.80 -11.25
C VAL A 122 -13.24 -24.93 -10.04
N VAL A 123 -13.45 -23.60 -10.15
CA VAL A 123 -13.10 -22.65 -9.08
C VAL A 123 -14.33 -22.06 -8.40
N HIS A 124 -14.43 -22.29 -7.09
CA HIS A 124 -15.34 -21.60 -6.19
C HIS A 124 -14.66 -20.41 -5.53
N ARG A 125 -15.30 -19.24 -5.58
CA ARG A 125 -14.72 -18.00 -5.05
C ARG A 125 -15.37 -17.58 -3.74
N LEU A 126 -14.58 -17.53 -2.67
CA LEU A 126 -14.99 -16.88 -1.42
C LEU A 126 -14.80 -15.36 -1.55
N THR A 127 -15.88 -14.58 -1.48
CA THR A 127 -15.85 -13.13 -1.70
C THR A 127 -15.86 -12.32 -0.40
N GLY A 128 -15.06 -11.26 -0.33
CA GLY A 128 -15.02 -10.33 0.81
C GLY A 128 -14.37 -10.93 2.07
N GLY A 129 -14.08 -10.07 3.06
CA GLY A 129 -13.64 -10.45 4.41
C GLY A 129 -12.35 -11.29 4.52
N TYR A 130 -12.03 -11.71 5.74
CA TYR A 130 -10.93 -12.64 6.03
C TYR A 130 -11.34 -14.09 5.81
N VAL A 131 -10.39 -14.96 5.45
CA VAL A 131 -10.62 -16.40 5.31
C VAL A 131 -10.64 -17.03 6.71
N THR A 132 -11.84 -17.20 7.27
CA THR A 132 -12.06 -17.85 8.57
C THR A 132 -12.62 -19.26 8.38
N ALA A 133 -12.44 -20.11 9.38
CA ALA A 133 -12.98 -21.48 9.39
C ALA A 133 -14.51 -21.48 9.14
N ASP A 134 -15.28 -20.65 9.85
CA ASP A 134 -16.75 -20.55 9.68
C ASP A 134 -17.16 -20.19 8.25
N ARG A 135 -16.44 -19.26 7.63
CA ARG A 135 -16.75 -18.81 6.26
C ARG A 135 -16.38 -19.84 5.22
N VAL A 136 -15.30 -20.58 5.46
CA VAL A 136 -14.94 -21.73 4.64
C VAL A 136 -16.02 -22.81 4.80
N ALA A 137 -16.40 -23.16 6.04
CA ALA A 137 -17.44 -24.16 6.32
C ALA A 137 -18.75 -23.86 5.58
N ALA A 138 -19.20 -22.61 5.63
CA ALA A 138 -20.41 -22.15 4.97
C ALA A 138 -20.35 -22.17 3.44
N ALA A 139 -19.14 -22.15 2.86
CA ALA A 139 -18.91 -22.13 1.42
C ALA A 139 -18.54 -23.51 0.85
N LEU A 140 -18.29 -24.52 1.68
CA LEU A 140 -17.99 -25.87 1.23
C LEU A 140 -19.25 -26.54 0.67
N THR A 141 -19.07 -27.25 -0.44
CA THR A 141 -20.02 -28.24 -0.96
C THR A 141 -19.36 -29.63 -0.92
N ASP A 142 -20.14 -30.67 -1.23
CA ASP A 142 -19.60 -32.03 -1.37
C ASP A 142 -18.64 -32.14 -2.57
N ASP A 143 -18.78 -31.27 -3.57
CA ASP A 143 -17.95 -31.24 -4.77
C ASP A 143 -16.60 -30.55 -4.55
N VAL A 144 -16.49 -29.62 -3.58
CA VAL A 144 -15.22 -28.99 -3.24
C VAL A 144 -14.27 -30.03 -2.67
N THR A 145 -13.14 -30.24 -3.32
CA THR A 145 -12.13 -31.22 -2.91
C THR A 145 -10.82 -30.61 -2.42
N THR A 146 -10.60 -29.33 -2.71
CA THR A 146 -9.41 -28.57 -2.31
C THR A 146 -9.77 -27.18 -1.79
N VAL A 147 -9.05 -26.70 -0.78
CA VAL A 147 -9.13 -25.32 -0.28
C VAL A 147 -7.75 -24.69 -0.39
N SER A 148 -7.65 -23.52 -1.03
CA SER A 148 -6.43 -22.74 -1.08
C SER A 148 -6.53 -21.44 -0.28
N VAL A 149 -5.52 -21.16 0.52
CA VAL A 149 -5.49 -20.02 1.43
C VAL A 149 -4.08 -19.44 1.61
N SER A 150 -3.95 -18.12 1.70
CA SER A 150 -2.74 -17.50 2.24
C SER A 150 -2.73 -17.66 3.75
N ALA A 151 -1.65 -18.21 4.34
CA ALA A 151 -1.50 -18.29 5.79
C ALA A 151 -1.58 -16.90 6.45
N VAL A 152 -1.08 -15.87 5.74
CA VAL A 152 -1.14 -14.48 6.16
C VAL A 152 -1.59 -13.60 4.99
N ASP A 153 -2.67 -12.86 5.19
CA ASP A 153 -3.19 -11.89 4.23
C ASP A 153 -2.18 -10.76 3.98
N PHE A 154 -1.75 -10.60 2.73
CA PHE A 154 -0.69 -9.64 2.37
C PHE A 154 -1.06 -8.16 2.59
N ARG A 155 -2.35 -7.83 2.73
CA ARG A 155 -2.85 -6.45 2.86
C ARG A 155 -2.89 -6.06 4.32
N THR A 156 -3.42 -6.96 5.15
CA THR A 156 -3.83 -6.69 6.52
C THR A 156 -2.99 -7.41 7.56
N GLY A 157 -2.17 -8.39 7.18
CA GLY A 157 -1.48 -9.26 8.12
C GLY A 157 -2.38 -10.23 8.85
N TYR A 158 -3.66 -10.37 8.46
CA TYR A 158 -4.55 -11.35 9.08
C TYR A 158 -3.98 -12.75 8.90
N ARG A 159 -3.76 -13.44 10.00
CA ARG A 159 -3.24 -14.81 10.06
C ARG A 159 -4.41 -15.78 10.11
N ALA A 160 -4.56 -16.58 9.06
CA ALA A 160 -5.55 -17.65 9.01
C ALA A 160 -5.34 -18.64 10.16
N ASP A 161 -6.41 -19.27 10.64
CA ASP A 161 -6.31 -20.34 11.62
C ASP A 161 -6.20 -21.67 10.89
N LEU A 162 -4.96 -22.11 10.63
CA LEU A 162 -4.73 -23.30 9.80
C LEU A 162 -5.26 -24.58 10.47
N ALA A 163 -5.22 -24.65 11.81
CA ALA A 163 -5.77 -25.77 12.57
C ALA A 163 -7.31 -25.80 12.46
N ALA A 164 -7.99 -24.68 12.71
CA ALA A 164 -9.44 -24.62 12.58
C ALA A 164 -9.91 -24.83 11.13
N LEU A 165 -9.14 -24.33 10.14
CA LEU A 165 -9.40 -24.62 8.73
C LEU A 165 -9.33 -26.13 8.47
N ARG A 166 -8.24 -26.79 8.90
CA ARG A 166 -8.05 -28.23 8.76
C ARG A 166 -9.22 -29.04 9.32
N GLU A 167 -9.72 -28.66 10.51
CA GLU A 167 -10.88 -29.28 11.15
C GLU A 167 -12.13 -29.17 10.28
N VAL A 168 -12.43 -27.98 9.76
CA VAL A 168 -13.63 -27.72 8.96
C VAL A 168 -13.60 -28.39 7.60
N ILE A 169 -12.44 -28.40 6.92
CA ILE A 169 -12.37 -28.92 5.54
C ILE A 169 -12.29 -30.45 5.49
N GLY A 170 -12.01 -31.11 6.63
CA GLY A 170 -12.06 -32.57 6.76
C GLY A 170 -10.92 -33.27 6.03
N ASP A 171 -11.20 -34.08 5.02
CA ASP A 171 -10.20 -34.84 4.23
C ASP A 171 -9.84 -34.18 2.89
N ARG A 172 -10.40 -33.00 2.59
CA ARG A 172 -10.07 -32.18 1.42
C ARG A 172 -8.60 -31.74 1.44
N LEU A 173 -8.00 -31.45 0.29
CA LEU A 173 -6.62 -30.93 0.28
C LEU A 173 -6.58 -29.48 0.77
N LEU A 174 -5.60 -29.14 1.61
CA LEU A 174 -5.30 -27.77 2.05
C LEU A 174 -4.02 -27.29 1.37
N VAL A 175 -4.15 -26.29 0.49
CA VAL A 175 -3.02 -25.60 -0.15
C VAL A 175 -2.79 -24.28 0.59
N VAL A 176 -1.57 -24.08 1.07
CA VAL A 176 -1.20 -22.92 1.87
C VAL A 176 -0.10 -22.13 1.18
N ASP A 177 -0.40 -20.87 0.83
CA ASP A 177 0.62 -19.87 0.53
C ASP A 177 1.21 -19.34 1.85
N GLY A 178 2.42 -19.79 2.18
CA GLY A 178 3.14 -19.42 3.40
C GLY A 178 4.04 -18.20 3.24
N ILE A 179 4.06 -17.53 2.08
CA ILE A 179 5.08 -16.52 1.76
C ILE A 179 5.12 -15.33 2.73
N GLN A 180 4.01 -15.01 3.41
CA GLN A 180 3.90 -13.89 4.33
C GLN A 180 4.09 -14.28 5.82
N GLY A 181 4.30 -15.57 6.13
CA GLY A 181 4.36 -16.04 7.52
C GLY A 181 5.46 -17.06 7.84
N PHE A 182 5.89 -17.87 6.87
CA PHE A 182 6.87 -18.92 7.13
C PHE A 182 8.21 -18.34 7.62
N GLY A 183 8.73 -18.91 8.71
CA GLY A 183 9.96 -18.47 9.37
C GLY A 183 9.80 -17.29 10.35
N VAL A 184 8.66 -16.59 10.34
CA VAL A 184 8.42 -15.41 11.19
C VAL A 184 7.12 -15.47 12.00
N VAL A 185 6.32 -16.52 11.79
CA VAL A 185 5.09 -16.81 12.53
C VAL A 185 5.13 -18.27 12.97
N ASP A 186 4.70 -18.49 14.21
CA ASP A 186 4.44 -19.84 14.73
C ASP A 186 3.02 -20.26 14.32
N GLU A 187 2.94 -21.21 13.39
CA GLU A 187 1.73 -21.83 12.85
C GLU A 187 2.00 -23.33 12.66
N PRO A 188 0.99 -24.21 12.74
CA PRO A 188 1.16 -25.64 12.56
C PRO A 188 1.25 -25.97 11.06
N TRP A 189 2.37 -25.64 10.43
CA TRP A 189 2.60 -25.77 8.98
C TRP A 189 2.28 -27.17 8.41
N GLN A 190 2.40 -28.22 9.22
CA GLN A 190 2.15 -29.62 8.86
C GLN A 190 0.67 -29.94 8.57
N VAL A 191 -0.27 -29.06 8.93
CA VAL A 191 -1.69 -29.26 8.58
C VAL A 191 -1.97 -28.99 7.10
N ALA A 192 -1.05 -28.29 6.42
CA ALA A 192 -1.11 -28.06 4.99
C ALA A 192 -0.79 -29.37 4.25
N ASP A 193 -1.63 -29.73 3.28
CA ASP A 193 -1.29 -30.83 2.38
C ASP A 193 -0.26 -30.39 1.35
N ILE A 194 -0.27 -29.09 0.98
CA ILE A 194 0.77 -28.43 0.20
C ILE A 194 1.09 -27.09 0.84
N LEU A 195 2.34 -26.89 1.24
CA LEU A 195 2.86 -25.60 1.69
C LEU A 195 3.80 -25.05 0.64
N VAL A 196 3.53 -23.83 0.15
CA VAL A 196 4.39 -23.15 -0.84
C VAL A 196 4.93 -21.85 -0.26
N VAL A 197 6.25 -21.65 -0.33
CA VAL A 197 6.93 -20.48 0.25
C VAL A 197 8.01 -19.95 -0.69
N GLY A 198 8.09 -18.63 -0.83
CA GLY A 198 9.15 -17.93 -1.54
C GLY A 198 10.14 -17.32 -0.54
N GLY A 199 11.44 -17.35 -0.86
CA GLY A 199 12.48 -16.91 0.05
C GLY A 199 12.76 -15.40 0.07
N GLN A 200 12.26 -14.64 -0.90
CA GLN A 200 12.63 -13.23 -1.11
C GLN A 200 12.02 -12.23 -0.12
N LYS A 201 11.06 -12.66 0.72
CA LYS A 201 10.39 -11.80 1.70
C LYS A 201 10.95 -12.08 3.10
N TRP A 202 10.17 -12.74 3.95
CA TRP A 202 10.45 -12.88 5.37
C TRP A 202 11.65 -13.77 5.69
N LEU A 203 11.95 -14.72 4.81
CA LEU A 203 13.16 -15.55 4.90
C LEU A 203 14.42 -14.80 4.46
N ARG A 204 14.28 -13.69 3.72
CA ARG A 204 15.41 -12.82 3.33
C ARG A 204 16.50 -13.56 2.56
N ALA A 205 16.11 -14.46 1.66
CA ALA A 205 17.02 -15.29 0.87
C ALA A 205 17.34 -14.73 -0.52
N GLY A 206 16.70 -13.63 -0.92
CA GLY A 206 16.80 -13.08 -2.28
C GLY A 206 15.85 -13.76 -3.28
N TRP A 207 15.89 -13.30 -4.52
CA TRP A 207 15.02 -13.78 -5.61
C TRP A 207 15.47 -15.14 -6.15
N GLY A 208 14.55 -15.89 -6.76
CA GLY A 208 14.87 -17.20 -7.33
C GLY A 208 15.00 -18.30 -6.27
N THR A 209 14.39 -18.11 -5.10
CA THR A 209 14.42 -19.03 -3.96
C THR A 209 13.01 -19.31 -3.45
N GLY A 210 12.78 -20.56 -3.02
CA GLY A 210 11.48 -21.02 -2.56
C GLY A 210 11.42 -22.55 -2.48
N PHE A 211 10.31 -23.06 -1.96
CA PHE A 211 10.06 -24.49 -1.85
C PHE A 211 8.56 -24.80 -1.89
N ALA A 212 8.26 -26.08 -2.13
CA ALA A 212 7.01 -26.70 -1.75
C ALA A 212 7.29 -27.88 -0.80
N VAL A 213 6.42 -28.05 0.19
CA VAL A 213 6.33 -29.28 1.00
C VAL A 213 4.99 -29.93 0.70
N LEU A 214 4.99 -31.23 0.46
CA LEU A 214 3.81 -32.03 0.15
C LEU A 214 3.58 -33.04 1.26
N SER A 215 2.33 -33.25 1.66
CA SER A 215 1.94 -34.37 2.53
C SER A 215 1.82 -35.68 1.75
N ASP A 216 1.75 -36.82 2.45
CA ASP A 216 1.39 -38.12 1.84
C ASP A 216 0.08 -38.01 1.04
N ARG A 217 -0.94 -37.35 1.62
CA ARG A 217 -2.24 -37.14 0.96
C ARG A 217 -2.10 -36.38 -0.36
N ALA A 218 -1.21 -35.39 -0.43
CA ALA A 218 -0.95 -34.66 -1.66
C ALA A 218 -0.19 -35.52 -2.67
N LEU A 219 0.83 -36.27 -2.26
CA LEU A 219 1.59 -37.16 -3.14
C LEU A 219 0.70 -38.27 -3.74
N GLU A 220 -0.25 -38.80 -2.97
CA GLU A 220 -1.20 -39.82 -3.43
C GLU A 220 -2.27 -39.29 -4.40
N ARG A 221 -2.72 -38.04 -4.21
CA ARG A 221 -3.89 -37.48 -4.90
C ARG A 221 -3.55 -36.53 -6.04
N MET A 222 -2.29 -36.13 -6.18
CA MET A 222 -1.86 -35.25 -7.26
C MET A 222 -1.18 -36.03 -8.37
N ASP A 223 -1.45 -35.62 -9.60
CA ASP A 223 -0.78 -36.10 -10.80
C ASP A 223 0.24 -35.04 -11.23
N PRO A 224 1.56 -35.26 -11.12
CA PRO A 224 2.59 -34.25 -11.39
C PRO A 224 2.75 -33.94 -12.90
N VAL A 225 1.71 -33.39 -13.53
CA VAL A 225 1.70 -33.09 -14.96
C VAL A 225 2.66 -31.95 -15.30
N LEU A 226 2.79 -30.95 -14.43
CA LEU A 226 3.84 -29.94 -14.52
C LEU A 226 5.11 -30.45 -13.83
N SER A 227 5.77 -31.41 -14.48
CA SER A 227 7.06 -32.01 -14.10
C SER A 227 8.03 -32.02 -15.29
N GLY A 228 9.32 -32.11 -15.02
CA GLY A 228 10.38 -32.16 -16.05
C GLY A 228 11.40 -33.25 -15.79
N TRP A 229 12.47 -33.29 -16.59
CA TRP A 229 13.46 -34.38 -16.57
C TRP A 229 14.13 -34.57 -15.21
N SER A 230 14.35 -33.50 -14.45
CA SER A 230 14.93 -33.56 -13.10
C SER A 230 13.95 -34.05 -12.04
N GLY A 231 12.65 -34.14 -12.36
CA GLY A 231 11.61 -34.73 -11.51
C GLY A 231 11.21 -36.14 -11.92
N ALA A 232 11.83 -36.71 -12.94
CA ALA A 232 11.65 -38.11 -13.31
C ALA A 232 12.20 -39.05 -12.23
N ARG A 233 11.68 -40.28 -12.16
CA ARG A 233 12.15 -41.33 -11.25
C ARG A 233 13.65 -41.65 -11.40
N ASP A 234 14.17 -41.54 -12.63
CA ASP A 234 15.60 -41.68 -12.92
C ASP A 234 16.08 -40.49 -13.77
N PRO A 235 16.44 -39.36 -13.14
CA PRO A 235 16.79 -38.13 -13.87
C PRO A 235 18.15 -38.19 -14.56
N GLY A 236 18.93 -39.26 -14.35
CA GLY A 236 20.23 -39.49 -14.99
C GLY A 236 20.19 -40.47 -16.17
N LEU A 237 19.03 -41.09 -16.43
CA LEU A 237 18.85 -42.03 -17.53
C LEU A 237 18.44 -41.29 -18.80
N PHE A 238 19.32 -41.33 -19.81
CA PHE A 238 19.12 -40.71 -21.11
C PHE A 238 19.01 -41.80 -22.19
N ASP A 239 17.85 -42.46 -22.27
CA ASP A 239 17.60 -43.63 -23.13
C ASP A 239 16.50 -43.40 -24.19
N ASP A 240 16.23 -42.14 -24.53
CA ASP A 240 15.20 -41.68 -25.45
C ASP A 240 13.75 -41.94 -25.01
N GLU A 241 13.52 -42.42 -23.77
CA GLU A 241 12.18 -42.56 -23.18
C GLU A 241 11.78 -41.36 -22.29
N ILE A 242 10.47 -41.19 -22.09
CA ILE A 242 9.92 -40.27 -21.08
C ILE A 242 9.63 -41.10 -19.83
N HIS A 243 10.47 -40.95 -18.82
CA HIS A 243 10.28 -41.64 -17.55
C HIS A 243 9.14 -41.03 -16.72
N PRO A 244 8.42 -41.85 -15.93
CA PRO A 244 7.39 -41.34 -15.05
C PRO A 244 7.98 -40.40 -13.98
N PRO A 245 7.20 -39.44 -13.46
CA PRO A 245 7.61 -38.63 -12.33
C PRO A 245 8.01 -39.49 -11.12
N ASP A 246 8.90 -38.94 -10.31
CA ASP A 246 9.25 -39.51 -9.02
C ASP A 246 8.04 -39.52 -8.07
N ALA A 247 7.98 -40.51 -7.17
CA ALA A 247 6.85 -40.66 -6.24
C ALA A 247 6.91 -39.69 -5.05
N THR A 248 8.06 -39.05 -4.84
CA THR A 248 8.30 -38.05 -3.80
C THR A 248 8.01 -36.65 -4.33
N ALA A 249 8.19 -35.62 -3.50
CA ALA A 249 8.11 -34.22 -3.91
C ALA A 249 9.07 -33.87 -5.05
N ALA A 250 10.15 -34.65 -5.26
CA ALA A 250 11.03 -34.50 -6.40
C ALA A 250 10.27 -34.56 -7.73
N GLY A 251 9.13 -35.25 -7.79
CA GLY A 251 8.23 -35.28 -8.94
C GLY A 251 7.74 -33.91 -9.41
N TRP A 252 7.84 -32.85 -8.59
CA TRP A 252 7.54 -31.47 -8.98
C TRP A 252 8.74 -30.69 -9.54
N SER A 253 9.92 -31.31 -9.63
CA SER A 253 11.10 -30.65 -10.23
C SER A 253 10.94 -30.55 -11.76
N LEU A 254 11.15 -29.35 -12.31
CA LEU A 254 11.09 -29.09 -13.77
C LEU A 254 12.46 -29.15 -14.44
N SER A 255 13.46 -28.59 -13.78
CA SER A 255 14.85 -28.57 -14.20
C SER A 255 15.72 -28.24 -13.00
N ASN A 256 17.03 -28.37 -13.15
CA ASN A 256 18.00 -27.95 -12.14
C ASN A 256 17.85 -26.45 -11.84
N LEU A 257 17.74 -26.11 -10.55
CA LEU A 257 17.81 -24.73 -10.09
C LEU A 257 19.27 -24.25 -10.05
N SER A 258 19.45 -22.94 -9.87
CA SER A 258 20.80 -22.42 -9.66
C SER A 258 21.35 -22.94 -8.32
N PRO A 259 22.54 -23.57 -8.30
CA PRO A 259 23.15 -24.01 -7.06
C PRO A 259 23.56 -22.82 -6.17
N ILE A 260 23.83 -21.68 -6.80
CA ILE A 260 24.15 -20.43 -6.11
C ILE A 260 22.93 -19.94 -5.32
N THR A 261 21.75 -19.87 -5.97
CA THR A 261 20.52 -19.46 -5.28
C THR A 261 20.07 -20.50 -4.26
N SER A 262 20.31 -21.79 -4.51
CA SER A 262 20.04 -22.86 -3.55
C SER A 262 20.91 -22.71 -2.29
N GLY A 263 22.20 -22.39 -2.45
CA GLY A 263 23.11 -22.15 -1.33
C GLY A 263 22.76 -20.88 -0.54
N ALA A 264 22.43 -19.79 -1.25
CA ALA A 264 21.86 -18.59 -0.65
C ALA A 264 20.61 -18.92 0.18
N PHE A 265 19.71 -19.76 -0.37
CA PHE A 265 18.50 -20.14 0.33
C PHE A 265 18.77 -20.97 1.58
N ALA A 266 19.68 -21.95 1.50
CA ALA A 266 20.13 -22.73 2.64
C ALA A 266 20.65 -21.84 3.77
N ALA A 267 21.53 -20.88 3.46
CA ALA A 267 22.10 -19.97 4.44
C ALA A 267 21.03 -19.13 5.16
N ALA A 268 20.03 -18.65 4.41
CA ALA A 268 18.91 -17.88 4.97
C ALA A 268 18.04 -18.73 5.90
N LEU A 269 17.68 -19.96 5.49
CA LEU A 269 16.87 -20.88 6.28
C LEU A 269 17.58 -21.29 7.57
N GLU A 270 18.87 -21.65 7.49
CA GLU A 270 19.66 -22.00 8.66
C GLU A 270 19.81 -20.83 9.64
N LEU A 271 19.87 -19.60 9.15
CA LEU A 271 19.90 -18.41 10.00
C LEU A 271 18.57 -18.22 10.75
N VAL A 272 17.43 -18.49 10.11
CA VAL A 272 16.11 -18.51 10.75
C VAL A 272 16.01 -19.63 11.79
N GLU A 273 16.49 -20.82 11.46
CA GLU A 273 16.54 -21.98 12.37
C GLU A 273 17.36 -21.68 13.62
N GLN A 274 18.56 -21.11 13.46
CA GLN A 274 19.45 -20.75 14.57
C GLN A 274 18.86 -19.65 15.48
N ALA A 275 18.12 -18.69 14.91
CA ALA A 275 17.48 -17.63 15.67
C ALA A 275 16.20 -18.09 16.37
N GLY A 276 15.50 -19.06 15.78
CA GLY A 276 14.21 -19.56 16.22
C GLY A 276 13.06 -18.65 15.78
N THR A 277 12.07 -19.23 15.11
CA THR A 277 10.88 -18.52 14.61
C THR A 277 10.12 -17.80 15.72
N ALA A 278 10.01 -18.39 16.91
CA ALA A 278 9.34 -17.76 18.05
C ALA A 278 10.03 -16.46 18.52
N ALA A 279 11.36 -16.42 18.53
CA ALA A 279 12.11 -15.24 18.92
C ALA A 279 12.01 -14.13 17.86
N ILE A 280 12.04 -14.49 16.57
CA ILE A 280 11.81 -13.56 15.45
C ILE A 280 10.40 -12.98 15.54
N ALA A 281 9.38 -13.84 15.71
CA ALA A 281 7.97 -13.45 15.82
C ALA A 281 7.74 -12.47 16.98
N ALA A 282 8.30 -12.78 18.17
CA ALA A 282 8.16 -11.93 19.35
C ALA A 282 8.74 -10.52 19.13
N ARG A 283 9.89 -10.43 18.45
CA ARG A 283 10.54 -9.16 18.15
C ARG A 283 9.76 -8.33 17.13
N ILE A 284 9.18 -8.99 16.11
CA ILE A 284 8.28 -8.34 15.15
C ILE A 284 7.05 -7.79 15.89
N ALA A 285 6.43 -8.60 16.76
CA ALA A 285 5.26 -8.18 17.53
C ALA A 285 5.56 -6.97 18.44
N GLU A 286 6.75 -6.92 19.06
CA GLU A 286 7.21 -5.78 19.84
C GLU A 286 7.26 -4.49 18.99
N ARG A 287 7.84 -4.55 17.78
CA ARG A 287 7.90 -3.41 16.85
C ARG A 287 6.51 -2.97 16.37
N ILE A 288 5.63 -3.92 16.11
CA ILE A 288 4.23 -3.64 15.77
C ILE A 288 3.52 -2.92 16.93
N GLY A 289 3.77 -3.31 18.18
CA GLY A 289 3.27 -2.63 19.37
C GLY A 289 3.71 -1.16 19.42
N GLU A 290 5.02 -0.93 19.34
CA GLU A 290 5.61 0.42 19.33
C GLU A 290 5.02 1.31 18.22
N PHE A 291 4.86 0.79 17.01
CA PHE A 291 4.24 1.54 15.92
C PHE A 291 2.75 1.79 16.14
N SER A 292 2.03 0.83 16.73
CA SER A 292 0.61 0.99 17.04
C SER A 292 0.40 2.11 18.06
N ASP A 293 1.29 2.23 19.06
CA ASP A 293 1.26 3.31 20.04
C ASP A 293 1.51 4.67 19.37
N VAL A 294 2.51 4.76 18.49
CA VAL A 294 2.77 5.99 17.70
C VAL A 294 1.56 6.37 16.85
N LEU A 295 0.93 5.40 16.18
CA LEU A 295 -0.26 5.65 15.36
C LEU A 295 -1.44 6.16 16.21
N ALA A 296 -1.66 5.57 17.38
CA ALA A 296 -2.70 6.00 18.30
C ALA A 296 -2.49 7.45 18.77
N ASP A 297 -1.25 7.82 19.13
CA ASP A 297 -0.88 9.16 19.61
C ASP A 297 -1.14 10.27 18.58
N VAL A 298 -1.02 9.95 17.29
CA VAL A 298 -1.27 10.91 16.20
C VAL A 298 -2.71 10.85 15.67
N GLY A 299 -3.57 10.02 16.26
CA GLY A 299 -4.96 9.85 15.84
C GLY A 299 -5.15 9.05 14.55
N ALA A 300 -4.15 8.28 14.13
CA ALA A 300 -4.27 7.37 13.00
C ALA A 300 -5.14 6.15 13.37
N GLN A 301 -5.80 5.57 12.37
CA GLN A 301 -6.68 4.42 12.53
C GLN A 301 -6.06 3.18 11.90
N VAL A 302 -5.80 2.17 12.74
CA VAL A 302 -5.34 0.86 12.28
C VAL A 302 -6.50 0.12 11.63
N VAL A 303 -6.32 -0.29 10.36
CA VAL A 303 -7.34 -1.00 9.55
C VAL A 303 -6.99 -2.48 9.31
N SER A 304 -5.82 -2.90 9.79
CA SER A 304 -5.37 -4.30 9.80
C SER A 304 -5.94 -5.04 11.00
N ALA A 305 -6.04 -6.38 10.88
CA ALA A 305 -6.47 -7.24 11.99
C ALA A 305 -5.59 -7.02 13.24
N VAL A 306 -6.19 -7.04 14.43
CA VAL A 306 -5.47 -6.81 15.70
C VAL A 306 -5.14 -8.12 16.40
N GLU A 307 -6.11 -9.04 16.52
CA GLU A 307 -5.97 -10.26 17.32
C GLU A 307 -5.07 -11.32 16.66
N ARG A 308 -5.25 -11.55 15.36
CA ARG A 308 -4.48 -12.53 14.57
C ARG A 308 -3.59 -11.81 13.55
N ARG A 309 -2.65 -10.98 14.00
CA ARG A 309 -1.75 -10.22 13.12
C ARG A 309 -0.40 -10.90 12.96
N ALA A 310 0.10 -10.96 11.73
CA ALA A 310 1.45 -11.38 11.39
C ALA A 310 2.22 -10.23 10.71
N GLY A 311 3.04 -9.51 11.49
CA GLY A 311 4.08 -8.59 11.01
C GLY A 311 3.68 -7.42 10.11
N ILE A 312 2.40 -7.27 9.74
CA ILE A 312 1.90 -6.24 8.83
C ILE A 312 0.94 -5.33 9.59
N LEU A 313 1.18 -4.02 9.48
CA LEU A 313 0.37 -2.95 10.08
C LEU A 313 -0.15 -2.03 8.98
N ALA A 314 -1.43 -2.19 8.63
CA ALA A 314 -2.15 -1.29 7.74
C ALA A 314 -2.91 -0.22 8.54
N PHE A 315 -2.83 1.04 8.12
CA PHE A 315 -3.46 2.18 8.80
C PHE A 315 -3.85 3.31 7.84
N THR A 316 -4.75 4.18 8.32
CA THR A 316 -5.16 5.44 7.68
C THR A 316 -4.95 6.60 8.64
N VAL A 317 -4.84 7.82 8.12
CA VAL A 317 -4.74 9.03 8.93
C VAL A 317 -5.92 9.93 8.58
N PRO A 318 -6.89 10.15 9.50
CA PRO A 318 -8.05 10.98 9.22
C PRO A 318 -7.66 12.36 8.68
N GLY A 319 -8.33 12.81 7.62
CA GLY A 319 -8.05 14.09 6.96
C GLY A 319 -6.91 14.08 5.94
N HIS A 320 -6.18 12.96 5.80
CA HIS A 320 -5.09 12.82 4.84
C HIS A 320 -5.26 11.59 3.97
N SER A 321 -5.07 11.74 2.66
CA SER A 321 -5.03 10.60 1.74
C SER A 321 -3.80 9.73 2.00
N ALA A 322 -3.88 8.44 1.68
CA ALA A 322 -2.75 7.53 1.82
C ALA A 322 -1.52 8.01 1.02
N ALA A 323 -1.72 8.72 -0.10
CA ALA A 323 -0.65 9.34 -0.87
C ALA A 323 0.06 10.47 -0.09
N GLN A 324 -0.68 11.32 0.63
CA GLN A 324 -0.09 12.36 1.50
C GLN A 324 0.71 11.75 2.63
N VAL A 325 0.16 10.72 3.28
CA VAL A 325 0.86 9.98 4.34
C VAL A 325 2.13 9.34 3.78
N GLY A 326 2.04 8.66 2.63
CA GLY A 326 3.16 8.05 1.95
C GLY A 326 4.27 9.03 1.58
N ALA A 327 3.92 10.23 1.12
CA ALA A 327 4.87 11.30 0.82
C ALA A 327 5.59 11.78 2.08
N ALA A 328 4.87 11.98 3.19
CA ALA A 328 5.47 12.37 4.47
C ALA A 328 6.43 11.29 5.01
N LEU A 329 6.04 10.01 4.93
CA LEU A 329 6.91 8.89 5.29
C LEU A 329 8.17 8.86 4.41
N THR A 330 8.02 9.01 3.10
CA THR A 330 9.14 9.02 2.14
C THR A 330 10.11 10.18 2.43
N ALA A 331 9.58 11.37 2.71
CA ALA A 331 10.40 12.54 3.08
C ALA A 331 11.19 12.33 4.38
N ALA A 332 10.68 11.50 5.29
CA ALA A 332 11.36 11.08 6.51
C ALA A 332 12.29 9.86 6.31
N GLY A 333 12.46 9.38 5.08
CA GLY A 333 13.30 8.21 4.76
C GLY A 333 12.66 6.86 5.10
N ILE A 334 11.33 6.82 5.29
CA ILE A 334 10.60 5.58 5.61
C ILE A 334 10.07 4.93 4.32
N ALA A 335 10.52 3.70 4.06
CA ALA A 335 9.98 2.86 3.01
C ALA A 335 8.74 2.11 3.51
N ALA A 336 7.61 2.33 2.85
CA ALA A 336 6.33 1.72 3.17
C ALA A 336 5.56 1.41 1.87
N THR A 337 4.61 0.47 1.95
CA THR A 337 3.66 0.25 0.85
C THR A 337 2.49 1.22 0.97
N VAL A 338 2.24 2.00 -0.08
CA VAL A 338 1.10 2.93 -0.16
C VAL A 338 0.05 2.36 -1.10
N ARG A 339 -1.18 2.21 -0.62
CA ARG A 339 -2.36 1.84 -1.41
C ARG A 339 -3.37 2.98 -1.34
N PRO A 340 -4.28 3.12 -2.32
CA PRO A 340 -5.30 4.18 -2.28
C PRO A 340 -6.08 4.21 -0.96
N GLU A 341 -6.41 3.04 -0.44
CA GLU A 341 -7.21 2.83 0.76
C GLU A 341 -6.44 2.92 2.10
N HIS A 342 -5.13 2.64 2.13
CA HIS A 342 -4.33 2.65 3.36
C HIS A 342 -2.82 2.66 3.10
N VAL A 343 -2.05 3.00 4.13
CA VAL A 343 -0.59 2.77 4.17
C VAL A 343 -0.30 1.50 4.97
N ARG A 344 0.70 0.74 4.52
CA ARG A 344 1.12 -0.52 5.13
C ARG A 344 2.59 -0.48 5.53
N LEU A 345 2.84 -0.69 6.82
CA LEU A 345 4.15 -0.94 7.39
C LEU A 345 4.32 -2.44 7.64
N SER A 346 5.53 -2.93 7.48
CA SER A 346 5.90 -4.31 7.75
C SER A 346 7.34 -4.32 8.24
N PRO A 347 7.59 -4.20 9.57
CA PRO A 347 8.92 -4.35 10.14
C PRO A 347 9.37 -5.82 10.15
N HIS A 348 10.66 -6.03 10.42
CA HIS A 348 11.22 -7.34 10.74
C HIS A 348 11.86 -7.30 12.14
N ALA A 349 12.37 -8.42 12.62
CA ALA A 349 13.00 -8.53 13.93
C ALA A 349 14.28 -7.66 14.06
N SER A 350 14.95 -7.39 12.94
CA SER A 350 16.09 -6.48 12.84
C SER A 350 15.71 -5.00 12.85
N THR A 351 14.42 -4.65 12.68
CA THR A 351 13.98 -3.26 12.73
C THR A 351 14.33 -2.62 14.09
N PRO A 352 15.12 -1.54 14.12
CA PRO A 352 15.56 -0.93 15.36
C PRO A 352 14.41 -0.18 16.05
N ALA A 353 14.52 0.03 17.36
CA ALA A 353 13.52 0.83 18.11
C ALA A 353 13.42 2.29 17.61
N ALA A 354 14.51 2.83 17.07
CA ALA A 354 14.56 4.18 16.50
C ALA A 354 13.57 4.40 15.34
N SER A 355 13.10 3.32 14.69
CA SER A 355 12.08 3.39 13.64
C SER A 355 10.76 3.99 14.15
N ALA A 356 10.41 3.80 15.42
CA ALA A 356 9.19 4.35 16.01
C ALA A 356 9.25 5.88 16.09
N GLU A 357 10.41 6.44 16.47
CA GLU A 357 10.62 7.88 16.52
C GLU A 357 10.64 8.51 15.12
N LEU A 358 11.23 7.82 14.13
CA LEU A 358 11.15 8.26 12.73
C LEU A 358 9.70 8.31 12.24
N LEU A 359 8.91 7.27 12.55
CA LEU A 359 7.49 7.21 12.20
C LEU A 359 6.72 8.36 12.86
N ARG A 360 6.95 8.60 14.15
CA ARG A 360 6.32 9.70 14.91
C ARG A 360 6.63 11.06 14.26
N ALA A 361 7.91 11.35 14.03
CA ALA A 361 8.35 12.60 13.42
C ALA A 361 7.71 12.81 12.04
N ALA A 362 7.64 11.76 11.22
CA ALA A 362 7.00 11.83 9.90
C ALA A 362 5.51 12.18 10.01
N LEU A 363 4.77 11.51 10.89
CA LEU A 363 3.32 11.72 11.04
C LEU A 363 2.98 13.05 11.73
N GLU A 364 3.85 13.58 12.59
CA GLU A 364 3.68 14.91 13.19
C GLU A 364 3.73 16.04 12.15
N THR A 365 4.45 15.86 11.03
CA THR A 365 4.45 16.84 9.93
C THR A 365 3.06 17.03 9.33
N LEU A 366 2.20 16.00 9.40
CA LEU A 366 0.83 16.02 8.90
C LEU A 366 -0.14 16.72 9.88
N ARG A 367 0.23 16.90 11.15
CA ARG A 367 -0.60 17.61 12.15
C ARG A 367 -0.40 19.11 12.09
N ARG A 368 0.73 19.58 11.59
CA ARG A 368 0.97 21.01 11.42
C ARG A 368 0.16 21.49 10.21
N PRO A 369 -0.69 22.52 10.34
CA PRO A 369 -1.21 23.18 9.14
C PRO A 369 0.02 23.57 8.33
N PRO A 370 0.13 23.15 7.05
CA PRO A 370 1.28 23.56 6.26
C PRO A 370 1.34 25.08 6.31
N LYS A 371 2.53 25.62 6.57
CA LYS A 371 2.73 27.07 6.45
C LYS A 371 2.23 27.42 5.06
N THR A 372 1.21 28.27 4.98
CA THR A 372 0.73 28.75 3.69
C THR A 372 1.89 29.52 3.05
N VAL A 373 2.60 28.88 2.15
CA VAL A 373 3.56 29.56 1.29
C VAL A 373 2.73 30.10 0.14
N VAL A 374 2.23 31.31 0.29
CA VAL A 374 1.81 32.07 -0.89
C VAL A 374 3.08 32.28 -1.70
N PRO A 375 3.15 31.78 -2.95
CA PRO A 375 4.36 31.90 -3.74
C PRO A 375 4.67 33.38 -3.94
N VAL A 376 5.92 33.77 -3.68
CA VAL A 376 6.40 35.08 -4.09
C VAL A 376 6.68 35.01 -5.59
N ALA A 377 6.16 35.95 -6.37
CA ALA A 377 6.33 35.99 -7.82
C ALA A 377 7.82 36.12 -8.22
N THR A 378 8.48 35.00 -8.54
CA THR A 378 9.82 35.01 -9.15
C THR A 378 9.74 35.30 -10.66
N SER A 379 10.86 35.58 -11.33
CA SER A 379 10.85 35.72 -12.80
C SER A 379 10.53 34.37 -13.47
N ALA A 380 11.12 33.28 -12.98
CA ALA A 380 10.89 31.94 -13.49
C ALA A 380 9.41 31.51 -13.39
N THR A 381 8.77 31.79 -12.25
CA THR A 381 7.32 31.53 -12.08
C THR A 381 6.47 32.32 -13.08
N ARG A 382 6.80 33.59 -13.31
CA ARG A 382 6.09 34.44 -14.29
C ARG A 382 6.28 33.94 -15.72
N GLU A 383 7.46 33.45 -16.07
CA GLU A 383 7.74 32.89 -17.40
C GLU A 383 6.91 31.64 -17.70
N VAL A 384 6.80 30.70 -16.75
CA VAL A 384 5.98 29.49 -16.90
C VAL A 384 4.50 29.85 -17.11
N LEU A 385 3.97 30.74 -16.28
CA LEU A 385 2.57 31.16 -16.38
C LEU A 385 2.30 31.95 -17.67
N ALA A 386 3.23 32.81 -18.08
CA ALA A 386 3.14 33.54 -19.35
C ALA A 386 3.19 32.60 -20.56
N ALA A 387 3.99 31.53 -20.50
CA ALA A 387 4.06 30.52 -21.56
C ALA A 387 2.77 29.68 -21.67
N LEU A 388 2.06 29.46 -20.56
CA LEU A 388 0.81 28.70 -20.53
C LEU A 388 -0.44 29.53 -20.87
N ALA A 389 -0.42 30.84 -20.64
CA ALA A 389 -1.56 31.71 -20.91
C ALA A 389 -2.12 31.60 -22.36
N PRO A 390 -1.28 31.53 -23.42
CA PRO A 390 -1.76 31.32 -24.79
C PRO A 390 -2.44 29.98 -25.05
N ALA A 391 -2.22 28.96 -24.21
CA ALA A 391 -2.86 27.66 -24.36
C ALA A 391 -4.34 27.68 -23.95
N VAL A 392 -4.74 28.61 -23.07
CA VAL A 392 -6.10 28.69 -22.52
C VAL A 392 -7.17 28.85 -23.62
N PRO A 393 -7.07 29.82 -24.56
CA PRO A 393 -8.02 29.92 -25.66
C PRO A 393 -8.03 28.70 -26.58
N GLY A 394 -6.85 28.11 -26.88
CA GLY A 394 -6.74 26.95 -27.75
C GLY A 394 -7.41 25.70 -27.16
N LEU A 395 -7.23 25.47 -25.86
CA LEU A 395 -7.88 24.39 -25.12
C LEU A 395 -9.40 24.58 -25.06
N ALA A 396 -9.87 25.78 -24.74
CA ALA A 396 -11.30 26.08 -24.72
C ALA A 396 -11.94 25.88 -26.10
N ALA A 397 -11.29 26.34 -27.18
CA ALA A 397 -11.76 26.15 -28.55
C ALA A 397 -11.86 24.67 -28.94
N MET A 398 -10.89 23.85 -28.53
CA MET A 398 -10.88 22.41 -28.79
C MET A 398 -11.99 21.66 -28.04
N LEU A 399 -12.28 22.07 -26.80
CA LEU A 399 -13.36 21.49 -26.00
C LEU A 399 -14.76 21.88 -26.51
N GLY A 400 -14.87 23.02 -27.18
CA GLY A 400 -16.10 23.51 -27.78
C GLY A 400 -17.05 24.20 -26.79
N PRO A 401 -18.26 24.59 -27.24
CA PRO A 401 -19.22 25.35 -26.44
C PRO A 401 -19.61 24.64 -25.13
N GLY A 402 -19.88 25.41 -24.08
CA GLY A 402 -20.23 24.87 -22.76
C GLY A 402 -19.03 24.48 -21.90
N ASN A 403 -17.81 24.86 -22.32
CA ASN A 403 -16.58 24.68 -21.57
C ASN A 403 -15.92 26.02 -21.27
N GLU A 404 -15.23 26.08 -20.14
CA GLU A 404 -14.46 27.23 -19.69
C GLU A 404 -13.10 26.74 -19.18
N VAL A 405 -12.02 27.39 -19.62
CA VAL A 405 -10.66 27.09 -19.19
C VAL A 405 -10.08 28.34 -18.54
N LEU A 406 -9.44 28.19 -17.39
CA LEU A 406 -8.86 29.29 -16.62
C LEU A 406 -7.43 28.96 -16.19
N LEU A 407 -6.59 29.99 -16.14
CA LEU A 407 -5.26 29.92 -15.56
C LEU A 407 -5.17 30.91 -14.38
N HIS A 408 -4.78 30.39 -13.23
CA HIS A 408 -4.55 31.16 -12.02
C HIS A 408 -3.07 31.36 -11.73
N ASP A 409 -2.70 32.58 -11.33
CA ASP A 409 -1.43 32.96 -10.71
C ASP A 409 -1.64 33.09 -9.20
N LEU A 410 -1.08 32.16 -8.42
CA LEU A 410 -1.26 32.13 -6.96
C LEU A 410 -0.50 33.24 -6.23
N SER A 411 0.42 33.94 -6.90
CA SER A 411 1.10 35.10 -6.32
C SER A 411 0.22 36.36 -6.31
N ARG A 412 -0.89 36.36 -7.06
CA ARG A 412 -1.83 37.49 -7.18
C ARG A 412 -3.07 37.36 -6.32
N LEU A 413 -3.06 36.45 -5.34
CA LEU A 413 -4.22 36.25 -4.48
C LEU A 413 -4.71 37.57 -3.85
N PRO A 414 -6.03 37.81 -3.84
CA PRO A 414 -7.11 36.94 -4.33
C PRO A 414 -7.32 36.96 -5.86
N ASP A 415 -6.93 38.04 -6.55
CA ASP A 415 -7.14 38.37 -7.98
C ASP A 415 -6.27 37.52 -8.91
N SER A 416 -6.48 36.21 -8.84
CA SER A 416 -5.57 35.20 -9.37
C SER A 416 -5.79 34.89 -10.85
N ILE A 417 -6.95 35.15 -11.44
CA ILE A 417 -7.23 34.77 -12.83
C ILE A 417 -6.38 35.63 -13.78
N ILE A 418 -5.45 35.01 -14.51
CA ILE A 418 -4.58 35.69 -15.49
C ILE A 418 -4.96 35.40 -16.95
N ALA A 419 -5.67 34.31 -17.19
CA ALA A 419 -6.26 33.99 -18.49
C ALA A 419 -7.53 33.18 -18.30
N ILE A 420 -8.55 33.45 -19.12
CA ILE A 420 -9.81 32.71 -19.15
C ILE A 420 -10.33 32.69 -20.58
N ALA A 421 -10.90 31.56 -20.99
CA ALA A 421 -11.62 31.42 -22.25
C ALA A 421 -12.87 30.54 -22.04
N GLY A 422 -14.01 30.99 -22.56
CA GLY A 422 -15.34 30.47 -22.21
C GLY A 422 -16.10 31.42 -21.27
N ASP A 423 -17.39 31.18 -21.09
CA ASP A 423 -18.33 32.06 -20.39
C ASP A 423 -19.19 31.33 -19.35
N LEU A 424 -18.88 30.06 -19.06
CA LEU A 424 -19.71 29.17 -18.26
C LEU A 424 -19.98 29.69 -16.84
N THR A 425 -18.99 30.29 -16.19
CA THR A 425 -19.11 30.79 -14.81
C THR A 425 -19.29 32.30 -14.72
N GLY A 426 -19.20 33.02 -15.84
CA GLY A 426 -19.27 34.49 -15.87
C GLY A 426 -18.08 35.21 -15.23
N ARG A 427 -17.00 34.49 -14.87
CA ARG A 427 -15.76 35.08 -14.33
C ARG A 427 -14.93 35.76 -15.42
N SER A 428 -13.98 36.59 -15.01
CA SER A 428 -13.13 37.36 -15.92
C SER A 428 -11.68 37.44 -15.44
N VAL A 429 -10.76 37.86 -16.33
CA VAL A 429 -9.36 38.12 -15.96
C VAL A 429 -9.30 39.17 -14.85
N GLY A 430 -8.49 38.92 -13.83
CA GLY A 430 -8.42 39.72 -12.61
C GLY A 430 -9.46 39.32 -11.56
N GLY A 431 -10.37 38.39 -11.85
CA GLY A 431 -11.33 37.88 -10.87
C GLY A 431 -10.69 36.98 -9.81
N PRO A 432 -11.38 36.78 -8.68
CA PRO A 432 -10.91 35.91 -7.63
C PRO A 432 -11.04 34.42 -7.99
N MET A 433 -10.36 33.59 -7.23
CA MET A 433 -10.63 32.15 -7.22
C MET A 433 -11.91 31.80 -6.44
N THR A 434 -12.36 30.56 -6.59
CA THR A 434 -13.49 30.03 -5.84
C THR A 434 -13.13 29.81 -4.37
N ASP A 435 -14.14 29.71 -3.51
CA ASP A 435 -13.95 29.41 -2.09
C ASP A 435 -13.31 28.02 -1.86
N LEU A 436 -13.64 27.05 -2.72
CA LEU A 436 -13.02 25.73 -2.73
C LEU A 436 -11.51 25.85 -2.98
N LEU A 437 -11.11 26.51 -4.08
CA LEU A 437 -9.72 26.67 -4.45
C LEU A 437 -8.93 27.49 -3.43
N LEU A 438 -9.52 28.55 -2.89
CA LEU A 438 -8.91 29.37 -1.84
C LEU A 438 -8.64 28.57 -0.56
N GLY A 439 -9.60 27.73 -0.16
CA GLY A 439 -9.43 26.80 0.95
C GLY A 439 -8.33 25.77 0.70
N LEU A 440 -8.22 25.23 -0.52
CA LEU A 440 -7.17 24.27 -0.88
C LEU A 440 -5.77 24.88 -0.80
N VAL A 441 -5.61 26.09 -1.33
CA VAL A 441 -4.34 26.84 -1.25
C VAL A 441 -3.98 27.12 0.21
N ARG A 442 -4.95 27.58 1.01
CA ARG A 442 -4.75 27.86 2.43
C ARG A 442 -4.33 26.64 3.25
N ARG A 443 -4.91 25.47 2.96
CA ARG A 443 -4.60 24.20 3.61
C ARG A 443 -3.34 23.54 3.05
N GLY A 444 -2.67 24.14 2.07
CA GLY A 444 -1.52 23.54 1.37
C GLY A 444 -1.86 22.23 0.66
N THR A 445 -3.14 21.92 0.49
CA THR A 445 -3.64 20.72 -0.22
C THR A 445 -3.72 21.03 -1.71
N THR A 446 -2.57 21.28 -2.32
CA THR A 446 -2.44 21.67 -3.72
C THR A 446 -2.31 20.45 -4.62
N GLN A 447 -3.06 19.38 -4.36
CA GLN A 447 -3.14 18.21 -5.25
C GLN A 447 -4.18 18.45 -6.34
N ASP A 448 -3.97 17.81 -7.48
CA ASP A 448 -4.85 17.96 -8.63
C ASP A 448 -6.22 17.34 -8.30
N LEU A 449 -7.28 18.10 -8.50
CA LEU A 449 -8.65 17.62 -8.40
C LEU A 449 -9.16 17.40 -9.81
N THR A 450 -9.42 16.16 -10.19
CA THR A 450 -9.89 15.86 -11.54
C THR A 450 -11.33 15.40 -11.50
N ASN A 451 -12.12 15.94 -12.43
CA ASN A 451 -13.44 15.46 -12.76
C ASN A 451 -14.46 15.44 -11.61
N TYR A 452 -14.38 16.41 -10.69
CA TYR A 452 -15.35 16.56 -9.61
C TYR A 452 -16.61 17.28 -10.11
N ARG A 453 -17.75 17.01 -9.48
CA ARG A 453 -19.04 17.64 -9.81
C ARG A 453 -19.35 18.77 -8.84
N THR A 454 -19.87 19.87 -9.38
CA THR A 454 -20.28 21.08 -8.68
C THR A 454 -21.46 21.74 -9.41
N HIS A 455 -21.87 22.94 -9.00
CA HIS A 455 -22.93 23.72 -9.64
C HIS A 455 -22.42 25.10 -10.02
N GLY A 456 -22.76 25.56 -11.22
CA GLY A 456 -22.46 26.90 -11.68
C GLY A 456 -23.23 27.99 -10.93
N PRO A 457 -22.93 29.27 -11.19
CA PRO A 457 -23.61 30.40 -10.54
C PRO A 457 -25.14 30.40 -10.71
N ASP A 458 -25.63 29.81 -11.80
CA ASP A 458 -27.05 29.68 -12.14
C ASP A 458 -27.69 28.36 -11.67
N GLY A 459 -26.95 27.55 -10.90
CA GLY A 459 -27.40 26.28 -10.37
C GLY A 459 -27.32 25.11 -11.35
N ARG A 460 -26.83 25.30 -12.59
CA ARG A 460 -26.62 24.18 -13.52
C ARG A 460 -25.47 23.28 -13.06
N PRO A 461 -25.56 21.95 -13.24
CA PRO A 461 -24.49 21.05 -12.87
C PRO A 461 -23.27 21.23 -13.80
N ILE A 462 -22.09 21.24 -13.20
CA ILE A 462 -20.80 21.43 -13.87
C ILE A 462 -19.83 20.33 -13.41
N ARG A 463 -18.99 19.87 -14.34
CA ARG A 463 -17.80 19.07 -14.05
C ARG A 463 -16.57 19.93 -14.12
N SER A 464 -15.73 19.85 -13.09
CA SER A 464 -14.56 20.68 -12.94
C SER A 464 -13.31 19.85 -12.73
N SER A 465 -12.19 20.35 -13.22
CA SER A 465 -10.85 19.86 -12.92
C SER A 465 -9.94 21.02 -12.60
N THR A 466 -9.07 20.86 -11.60
CA THR A 466 -8.09 21.82 -11.13
C THR A 466 -6.73 21.13 -11.09
N LEU A 467 -5.81 21.56 -11.94
CA LEU A 467 -4.46 21.02 -12.06
C LEU A 467 -3.47 22.04 -11.52
N PHE A 468 -2.74 21.72 -10.44
CA PHE A 468 -1.78 22.66 -9.87
C PHE A 468 -0.45 22.65 -10.63
N LEU A 469 0.07 23.83 -10.91
CA LEU A 469 1.39 24.04 -11.48
C LEU A 469 2.37 24.25 -10.31
N ARG A 470 3.50 23.55 -10.31
CA ARG A 470 4.46 23.57 -9.20
C ARG A 470 5.86 23.96 -9.68
N ASP A 471 6.63 24.61 -8.82
CA ASP A 471 8.06 24.86 -9.05
C ASP A 471 8.92 23.63 -8.73
N ASP A 472 10.24 23.77 -8.84
CA ASP A 472 11.24 22.75 -8.57
C ASP A 472 11.28 22.30 -7.10
N ALA A 473 10.86 23.17 -6.19
CA ALA A 473 10.67 22.88 -4.78
C ALA A 473 9.31 22.21 -4.47
N GLY A 474 8.46 22.00 -5.49
CA GLY A 474 7.13 21.40 -5.34
C GLY A 474 6.06 22.36 -4.80
N VAL A 475 6.36 23.66 -4.69
CA VAL A 475 5.41 24.69 -4.24
C VAL A 475 4.48 25.02 -5.39
N ALA A 476 3.16 25.03 -5.12
CA ALA A 476 2.18 25.38 -6.14
C ALA A 476 2.26 26.87 -6.49
N ILE A 477 2.58 27.18 -7.74
CA ILE A 477 2.75 28.54 -8.26
C ILE A 477 1.51 29.05 -9.03
N GLY A 478 0.68 28.13 -9.51
CA GLY A 478 -0.49 28.42 -10.34
C GLY A 478 -1.43 27.23 -10.38
N CYS A 479 -2.56 27.37 -11.07
CA CYS A 479 -3.35 26.21 -11.46
C CYS A 479 -4.13 26.44 -12.76
N LEU A 480 -4.31 25.37 -13.54
CA LEU A 480 -5.15 25.33 -14.72
C LEU A 480 -6.48 24.67 -14.34
N CYS A 481 -7.57 25.39 -14.53
CA CYS A 481 -8.92 24.88 -14.27
C CYS A 481 -9.67 24.65 -15.59
N VAL A 482 -10.43 23.57 -15.65
CA VAL A 482 -11.34 23.26 -16.76
C VAL A 482 -12.72 22.99 -16.16
N ASN A 483 -13.71 23.76 -16.61
CA ASN A 483 -15.11 23.61 -16.23
C ASN A 483 -15.92 23.26 -17.46
N SER A 484 -16.82 22.30 -17.33
CA SER A 484 -17.67 21.79 -18.42
C SER A 484 -19.10 21.63 -17.94
N LEU A 485 -20.08 22.04 -18.74
CA LEU A 485 -21.49 21.71 -18.48
C LEU A 485 -21.65 20.19 -18.37
N ASP A 486 -22.27 19.74 -17.27
CA ASP A 486 -22.50 18.33 -17.03
C ASP A 486 -23.86 17.91 -17.60
N THR A 487 -23.83 17.18 -18.71
CA THR A 487 -25.04 16.72 -19.41
C THR A 487 -25.46 15.30 -19.03
N ALA A 488 -24.73 14.64 -18.12
CA ALA A 488 -25.04 13.29 -17.66
C ALA A 488 -26.22 13.26 -16.66
N ALA A 489 -26.99 12.16 -16.65
CA ALA A 489 -28.12 11.98 -15.75
C ALA A 489 -27.72 12.18 -14.26
N PRO A 490 -28.61 12.73 -13.42
CA PRO A 490 -28.33 12.93 -12.00
C PRO A 490 -28.06 11.58 -11.34
N THR A 491 -26.89 11.44 -10.72
CA THR A 491 -26.58 10.36 -9.79
C THR A 491 -26.57 10.94 -8.39
N ASP A 492 -27.15 10.25 -7.40
CA ASP A 492 -27.34 10.67 -5.99
C ASP A 492 -26.02 10.88 -5.21
N GLY A 493 -25.17 11.79 -5.65
CA GLY A 493 -23.94 12.21 -4.98
C GLY A 493 -23.93 13.72 -4.80
N ALA A 494 -23.96 14.18 -3.55
CA ALA A 494 -23.77 15.59 -3.23
C ALA A 494 -22.38 16.05 -3.73
N GLY A 495 -22.38 16.91 -4.77
CA GLY A 495 -21.17 17.55 -5.26
C GLY A 495 -20.50 18.43 -4.19
N ALA A 496 -19.22 18.73 -4.37
CA ALA A 496 -18.53 19.62 -3.43
C ALA A 496 -19.18 21.03 -3.50
N PRO A 497 -19.58 21.63 -2.36
CA PRO A 497 -20.13 22.97 -2.38
C PRO A 497 -19.02 23.95 -2.78
N GLU A 498 -19.17 24.58 -3.94
CA GLU A 498 -18.26 25.57 -4.50
C GLU A 498 -19.08 26.76 -5.01
N THR A 499 -18.54 27.96 -4.87
CA THR A 499 -19.13 29.20 -5.36
C THR A 499 -18.17 29.90 -6.30
N PHE A 500 -18.73 30.47 -7.36
CA PHE A 500 -18.02 31.19 -8.41
C PHE A 500 -18.25 32.69 -8.26
N PRO A 501 -17.52 33.37 -7.36
CA PRO A 501 -17.66 34.81 -7.13
C PRO A 501 -17.29 35.62 -8.38
N ALA A 502 -18.03 36.71 -8.62
CA ALA A 502 -17.74 37.65 -9.71
C ALA A 502 -16.58 38.59 -9.36
N ASP A 503 -16.44 38.94 -8.08
CA ASP A 503 -15.43 39.86 -7.55
C ASP A 503 -15.04 39.50 -6.11
N VAL A 504 -13.94 40.09 -5.63
CA VAL A 504 -13.40 39.83 -4.28
C VAL A 504 -14.40 40.16 -3.17
N ASP A 505 -15.16 41.25 -3.31
CA ASP A 505 -16.14 41.69 -2.31
C ASP A 505 -17.29 40.69 -2.16
N SER A 506 -17.72 40.07 -3.27
CA SER A 506 -18.73 39.01 -3.28
C SER A 506 -18.21 37.74 -2.61
N LEU A 507 -16.95 37.37 -2.84
CA LEU A 507 -16.30 36.25 -2.16
C LEU A 507 -16.18 36.50 -0.66
N GLN A 508 -15.70 37.67 -0.25
CA GLN A 508 -15.57 38.04 1.16
C GLN A 508 -16.92 37.97 1.88
N ARG A 509 -17.96 38.61 1.33
CA ARG A 509 -19.30 38.59 1.90
C ARG A 509 -19.84 37.17 2.02
N TYR A 510 -19.72 36.37 0.97
CA TYR A 510 -20.16 34.98 0.97
C TYR A 510 -19.46 34.15 2.06
N LEU A 511 -18.14 34.23 2.16
CA LEU A 511 -17.37 33.49 3.17
C LEU A 511 -17.78 33.87 4.59
N VAL A 512 -17.97 35.17 4.84
CA VAL A 512 -18.37 35.67 6.17
C VAL A 512 -19.80 35.28 6.50
N ASP A 513 -20.74 35.47 5.60
CA ASP A 513 -22.15 35.11 5.82
C ASP A 513 -22.31 33.60 6.00
N ARG A 514 -21.55 32.78 5.26
CA ARG A 514 -21.49 31.32 5.45
C ARG A 514 -20.96 30.95 6.84
N ALA A 515 -19.84 31.56 7.25
CA ALA A 515 -19.22 31.27 8.55
C ALA A 515 -20.11 31.71 9.72
N VAL A 516 -20.76 32.86 9.62
CA VAL A 516 -21.74 33.35 10.61
C VAL A 516 -22.98 32.46 10.64
N GLY A 517 -23.53 32.10 9.46
CA GLY A 517 -24.70 31.23 9.33
C GLY A 517 -24.46 29.84 9.94
N LYS A 518 -23.26 29.27 9.76
CA LYS A 518 -22.86 27.98 10.34
C LYS A 518 -22.83 28.00 11.87
N VAL A 519 -22.49 29.14 12.48
CA VAL A 519 -22.55 29.31 13.94
C VAL A 519 -24.00 29.46 14.43
N GLY A 520 -24.91 29.97 13.60
CA GLY A 520 -26.35 30.02 13.87
C GLY A 520 -26.77 31.01 14.97
N ILE A 521 -25.91 31.96 15.32
CA ILE A 521 -26.16 32.96 16.38
C ILE A 521 -25.99 34.37 15.80
N PRO A 522 -26.95 35.29 16.00
CA PRO A 522 -26.80 36.69 15.61
C PRO A 522 -25.52 37.33 16.20
N VAL A 523 -24.83 38.15 15.40
CA VAL A 523 -23.49 38.69 15.73
C VAL A 523 -23.46 39.45 17.06
N ASP A 524 -24.52 40.21 17.34
CA ASP A 524 -24.75 40.96 18.57
C ASP A 524 -24.89 40.07 19.82
N LEU A 525 -25.30 38.80 19.64
CA LEU A 525 -25.42 37.80 20.70
C LEU A 525 -24.20 36.86 20.80
N MET A 526 -23.20 37.04 19.93
CA MET A 526 -22.03 36.17 19.91
C MET A 526 -21.07 36.43 21.09
N LYS A 527 -20.80 35.38 21.88
CA LYS A 527 -19.73 35.34 22.89
C LYS A 527 -18.37 35.12 22.23
N LYS A 528 -17.26 35.33 22.98
CA LYS A 528 -15.87 35.09 22.53
C LYS A 528 -15.72 33.76 21.75
N ARG A 529 -16.21 32.66 22.33
CA ARG A 529 -16.13 31.32 21.72
C ARG A 529 -16.83 31.22 20.34
N HIS A 530 -17.92 31.94 20.15
CA HIS A 530 -18.67 31.93 18.88
C HIS A 530 -17.92 32.75 17.83
N LYS A 531 -17.46 33.96 18.19
CA LYS A 531 -16.64 34.80 17.29
C LYS A 531 -15.32 34.10 16.91
N ALA A 532 -14.66 33.43 17.86
CA ALA A 532 -13.47 32.62 17.58
C ALA A 532 -13.77 31.44 16.64
N SER A 533 -14.95 30.82 16.74
CA SER A 533 -15.38 29.79 15.79
C SER A 533 -15.57 30.33 14.38
N VAL A 534 -16.14 31.53 14.23
CA VAL A 534 -16.23 32.21 12.92
C VAL A 534 -14.83 32.48 12.36
N VAL A 535 -13.91 32.98 13.18
CA VAL A 535 -12.51 33.22 12.75
C VAL A 535 -11.82 31.93 12.33
N ARG A 536 -12.04 30.81 13.03
CA ARG A 536 -11.48 29.50 12.66
C ARG A 536 -11.98 29.04 11.28
N GLU A 537 -13.29 29.08 11.07
CA GLU A 537 -13.91 28.70 9.79
C GLU A 537 -13.36 29.56 8.64
N LEU A 538 -13.23 30.87 8.86
CA LEU A 538 -12.68 31.80 7.88
C LEU A 538 -11.19 31.56 7.62
N ASP A 539 -10.41 31.20 8.64
CA ASP A 539 -9.01 30.85 8.46
C ASP A 539 -8.84 29.55 7.67
N GLU A 540 -9.68 28.55 7.90
CA GLU A 540 -9.68 27.30 7.12
C GLU A 540 -10.15 27.49 5.66
N ALA A 541 -11.04 28.46 5.43
CA ALA A 541 -11.52 28.85 4.11
C ALA A 541 -10.54 29.76 3.34
N GLY A 542 -9.42 30.15 3.96
CA GLY A 542 -8.42 31.03 3.34
C GLY A 542 -8.82 32.50 3.25
N PHE A 543 -9.85 32.93 3.98
CA PHE A 543 -10.34 34.32 3.99
C PHE A 543 -9.23 35.34 4.29
N PHE A 544 -8.29 35.01 5.18
CA PHE A 544 -7.19 35.90 5.55
C PHE A 544 -6.04 35.96 4.53
N LEU A 545 -6.15 35.25 3.40
CA LEU A 545 -5.29 35.46 2.23
C LEU A 545 -5.77 36.65 1.37
N ILE A 546 -6.99 37.12 1.61
CA ILE A 546 -7.57 38.25 0.91
C ILE A 546 -7.05 39.55 1.55
N LYS A 547 -6.70 40.54 0.71
CA LYS A 547 -6.28 41.87 1.17
C LYS A 547 -7.41 42.53 1.99
N ASP A 548 -7.04 43.24 3.07
CA ASP A 548 -7.95 43.97 3.95
C ASP A 548 -9.06 43.11 4.63
N ALA A 549 -8.95 41.78 4.57
CA ALA A 549 -9.90 40.82 5.14
C ALA A 549 -10.13 41.03 6.65
N VAL A 550 -9.08 41.37 7.40
CA VAL A 550 -9.17 41.61 8.84
C VAL A 550 -10.05 42.82 9.14
N ASP A 551 -9.95 43.88 8.35
CA ASP A 551 -10.75 45.10 8.54
C ASP A 551 -12.23 44.83 8.20
N HIS A 552 -12.47 44.12 7.10
CA HIS A 552 -13.82 43.69 6.72
C HIS A 552 -14.49 42.84 7.81
N LEU A 553 -13.78 41.84 8.33
CA LEU A 553 -14.31 40.94 9.35
C LEU A 553 -14.52 41.64 10.70
N ALA A 554 -13.61 42.53 11.08
CA ALA A 554 -13.72 43.32 12.31
C ALA A 554 -15.02 44.14 12.32
N GLY A 555 -15.32 44.83 11.21
CA GLY A 555 -16.59 45.56 11.04
C GLY A 555 -17.81 44.64 11.07
N ARG A 556 -17.76 43.47 10.43
CA ARG A 556 -18.90 42.55 10.35
C ARG A 556 -19.20 41.82 11.66
N LEU A 557 -18.19 41.57 12.49
CA LEU A 557 -18.32 40.93 13.81
C LEU A 557 -18.46 41.93 14.97
N ASP A 558 -18.47 43.23 14.69
CA ASP A 558 -18.48 44.30 15.71
C ASP A 558 -17.37 44.10 16.77
N VAL A 559 -16.13 43.99 16.30
CA VAL A 559 -14.92 43.84 17.14
C VAL A 559 -13.75 44.64 16.56
N THR A 560 -12.70 44.82 17.34
CA THR A 560 -11.47 45.46 16.86
C THR A 560 -10.60 44.50 16.04
N ARG A 561 -9.74 45.04 15.15
CA ARG A 561 -8.70 44.26 14.46
C ARG A 561 -7.85 43.44 15.43
N TYR A 562 -7.48 44.04 16.56
CA TYR A 562 -6.70 43.40 17.61
C TYR A 562 -7.37 42.11 18.12
N THR A 563 -8.69 42.12 18.25
CA THR A 563 -9.47 40.94 18.67
C THR A 563 -9.39 39.81 17.63
N ILE A 564 -9.44 40.14 16.34
CA ILE A 564 -9.28 39.15 15.26
C ILE A 564 -7.88 38.53 15.29
N TYR A 565 -6.82 39.33 15.44
CA TYR A 565 -5.45 38.81 15.55
C TYR A 565 -5.26 37.95 16.79
N ASN A 566 -5.87 38.30 17.92
CA ASN A 566 -5.83 37.46 19.12
C ASN A 566 -6.48 36.10 18.88
N TYR A 567 -7.65 36.06 18.22
CA TYR A 567 -8.27 34.77 17.86
C TYR A 567 -7.40 33.97 16.90
N LEU A 568 -6.81 34.60 15.88
CA LEU A 568 -5.89 33.92 14.96
C LEU A 568 -4.67 33.33 15.68
N ASN A 569 -4.09 34.07 16.62
CA ASN A 569 -2.97 33.57 17.42
C ASN A 569 -3.39 32.40 18.32
N GLU A 570 -4.57 32.46 18.95
CA GLU A 570 -5.11 31.35 19.75
C GLU A 570 -5.43 30.10 18.90
N ILE A 571 -5.80 30.28 17.62
CA ILE A 571 -6.17 29.18 16.71
C ILE A 571 -4.96 28.53 16.04
N ARG A 572 -3.89 29.31 15.80
CA ARG A 572 -2.68 28.87 15.09
C ARG A 572 -1.52 28.48 16.02
N ALA A 573 -1.63 28.74 17.32
CA ALA A 573 -0.74 28.22 18.35
C ALA A 573 -1.04 26.73 18.60
#